data_AF-A0A2A5J0A0-F1
#
_entry.id   AF-A0A2A5J0A0-F1
#
_cell.length_a   1.000
_cell.length_b   1.000
_cell.length_c   1.000
_cell.angle_alpha   90.00
_cell.angle_beta   90.00
_cell.angle_gamma   90.00
#
_symmetry.space_group_name_H-M   'P 1'
#
loop_
_entity.id
_entity.type
_entity.pdbx_description
1 polymer ?
#
loop_
_entity_poly.entity_id
_entity_poly.type
_entity_poly.pdbx_seq_one_letter_code
_entity_poly.pdbx_strand_id
1 'polypeptide(L)'
;MTNPNPDLIGDLLRAKLAEQPLFKRYANTVTSAVGLLVALVWTLVSVGVDLPSEVTTGVLILVSAFTTVGIKLTPNGVTEKQVEEIEEYVGRHRSDG
;
A
#
# COMPACT_ATOMS: atom_id res chain seq x y z
N MET A 1 -2.66 31.57 10.62
CA MET A 1 -2.61 30.11 10.39
C MET A 1 -4.04 29.66 10.20
N THR A 2 -4.44 29.33 8.97
CA THR A 2 -5.82 28.90 8.66
C THR A 2 -5.96 27.47 9.16
N ASN A 3 -6.74 27.25 10.23
CA ASN A 3 -7.12 25.90 10.59
C ASN A 3 -7.99 25.35 9.44
N PRO A 4 -7.57 24.30 8.73
CA PRO A 4 -8.42 23.70 7.73
C PRO A 4 -9.67 23.18 8.44
N ASN A 5 -10.85 23.59 7.97
CA ASN A 5 -12.12 23.14 8.51
C ASN A 5 -12.16 21.60 8.40
N PRO A 6 -12.25 20.84 9.50
CA PRO A 6 -12.16 19.38 9.44
C PRO A 6 -13.26 18.74 8.57
N ASP A 7 -14.43 19.38 8.50
CA ASP A 7 -15.53 19.01 7.60
C ASP A 7 -15.09 19.06 6.12
N LEU A 8 -14.30 20.07 5.75
CA LEU A 8 -13.76 20.23 4.38
C LEU A 8 -12.77 19.10 4.02
N ILE A 9 -12.02 18.59 5.00
CA ILE A 9 -11.07 17.48 4.77
C ILE A 9 -11.82 16.17 4.53
N GLY A 10 -12.87 15.89 5.30
CA GLY A 10 -13.72 14.70 5.10
C GLY A 10 -14.35 14.66 3.71
N ASP A 11 -14.98 15.77 3.31
CA ASP A 11 -15.62 15.91 2.00
C ASP A 11 -14.63 15.73 0.83
N LEU A 12 -13.43 16.33 0.94
CA LEU A 12 -12.38 16.20 -0.07
C LEU A 12 -11.89 14.75 -0.21
N LEU A 13 -11.72 14.03 0.90
CA LEU A 13 -11.28 12.65 0.87
C LEU A 13 -12.36 11.73 0.31
N ARG A 14 -13.63 11.99 0.61
CA ARG A 14 -14.78 11.25 0.07
C ARG A 14 -14.91 11.45 -1.44
N ALA A 15 -14.75 12.67 -1.93
CA ALA A 15 -14.69 12.95 -3.38
C ALA A 15 -13.52 12.20 -4.04
N LYS A 16 -12.33 12.26 -3.46
CA LYS A 16 -11.14 11.58 -3.99
C LYS A 16 -11.26 10.05 -3.96
N LEU A 17 -11.91 9.49 -2.95
CA LEU A 17 -12.22 8.06 -2.85
C LEU A 17 -13.18 7.58 -3.95
N ALA A 18 -14.14 8.42 -4.34
CA ALA A 18 -15.12 8.14 -5.39
C ALA A 18 -14.52 8.25 -6.80
N GLU A 19 -13.64 9.22 -7.03
CA GLU A 19 -13.03 9.44 -8.36
C GLU A 19 -11.88 8.48 -8.67
N GLN A 20 -11.16 7.99 -7.66
CA GLN A 20 -9.97 7.19 -7.90
C GLN A 20 -10.30 5.75 -8.37
N PRO A 21 -9.52 5.19 -9.32
CA PRO A 21 -9.65 3.80 -9.71
C PRO A 21 -9.42 2.82 -8.55
N LEU A 22 -10.13 1.68 -8.55
CA LEU A 22 -10.02 0.66 -7.49
C LEU A 22 -8.60 0.17 -7.26
N PHE A 23 -7.80 0.02 -8.32
CA PHE A 23 -6.41 -0.44 -8.19
C PHE A 23 -5.53 0.56 -7.43
N LYS A 24 -5.86 1.87 -7.44
CA LYS A 24 -5.12 2.86 -6.66
C LYS A 24 -5.35 2.69 -5.16
N ARG A 25 -6.51 2.17 -4.74
CA ARG A 25 -6.81 1.87 -3.32
C ARG A 25 -5.86 0.81 -2.75
N TYR A 26 -5.39 -0.10 -3.59
CA TYR A 26 -4.59 -1.27 -3.21
C TYR A 26 -3.23 -1.32 -3.93
N ALA A 27 -2.69 -0.17 -4.33
CA ALA A 27 -1.46 -0.09 -5.12
C ALA A 27 -0.29 -0.84 -4.47
N ASN A 28 -0.11 -0.72 -3.15
CA ASN A 28 0.95 -1.42 -2.45
C ASN A 28 0.74 -2.94 -2.41
N THR A 29 -0.52 -3.38 -2.42
CA THR A 29 -0.91 -4.78 -2.37
C THR A 29 -0.65 -5.43 -3.71
N VAL A 30 -0.95 -4.71 -4.81
CA VAL A 30 -0.56 -5.12 -6.16
C VAL A 30 0.96 -5.26 -6.26
N THR A 31 1.73 -4.28 -5.80
CA THR A 31 3.20 -4.36 -5.81
C THR A 31 3.72 -5.52 -4.96
N SER A 32 3.12 -5.76 -3.79
CA SER A 32 3.47 -6.90 -2.94
C SER A 32 3.18 -8.23 -3.61
N ALA A 33 2.02 -8.34 -4.28
CA ALA A 33 1.63 -9.54 -5.01
C ALA A 33 2.57 -9.83 -6.19
N VAL A 34 3.01 -8.80 -6.91
CA VAL A 34 4.02 -8.93 -7.97
C VAL A 34 5.35 -9.40 -7.38
N GLY A 35 5.80 -8.82 -6.26
CA GLY A 35 7.02 -9.27 -5.57
C GLY A 35 6.95 -10.74 -5.15
N LEU A 36 5.81 -11.16 -4.59
CA LEU A 36 5.55 -12.55 -4.24
C LEU A 36 5.59 -13.47 -5.47
N LEU A 37 4.95 -13.09 -6.57
CA LEU A 37 4.97 -13.87 -7.81
C LEU A 37 6.40 -14.05 -8.35
N VAL A 38 7.20 -12.99 -8.33
CA VAL A 38 8.62 -13.06 -8.74
C VAL A 38 9.39 -14.02 -7.82
N ALA A 39 9.19 -13.94 -6.50
CA ALA A 39 9.83 -14.85 -5.56
C ALA A 39 9.42 -16.32 -5.77
N LEU A 40 8.13 -16.58 -6.05
CA LEU A 40 7.62 -17.92 -6.34
C LEU A 40 8.21 -18.48 -7.64
N VAL A 41 8.24 -17.69 -8.71
CA VAL A 41 8.84 -18.09 -9.99
C VAL A 41 10.32 -18.39 -9.80
N TRP A 42 11.06 -17.53 -9.10
CA TRP A 42 12.46 -17.78 -8.79
C TRP A 42 12.65 -19.09 -8.03
N THR A 43 11.86 -19.31 -6.97
CA THR A 43 11.91 -20.54 -6.17
C THR A 43 11.68 -21.79 -7.02
N LEU A 44 10.67 -21.78 -7.89
CA LEU A 44 10.37 -22.91 -8.78
C LEU A 44 11.51 -23.17 -9.77
N VAL A 45 12.12 -22.12 -10.32
CA VAL A 45 13.29 -22.24 -11.21
C VAL A 45 14.49 -22.79 -10.46
N SER A 46 14.79 -22.28 -9.26
CA SER A 46 15.92 -22.72 -8.45
C SER A 46 15.79 -24.17 -7.98
N VAL A 47 14.57 -24.72 -7.87
CA VAL A 47 14.37 -26.16 -7.59
C VAL A 47 14.73 -27.02 -8.81
N GLY A 48 14.50 -26.51 -10.02
CA GLY A 48 14.78 -27.23 -11.27
C GLY A 48 16.22 -27.10 -11.77
N VAL A 49 17.03 -26.23 -11.17
CA VAL A 49 18.41 -25.94 -11.58
C VAL A 49 19.33 -26.11 -10.39
N ASP A 50 20.44 -26.84 -10.56
CA ASP A 50 21.42 -27.03 -9.49
C ASP A 50 22.23 -25.74 -9.29
N LEU A 51 21.82 -24.95 -8.29
CA LEU A 51 22.42 -23.66 -7.95
C LEU A 51 23.00 -23.70 -6.52
N PRO A 52 24.15 -23.03 -6.27
CA PRO A 52 24.64 -22.84 -4.92
C PRO A 52 23.60 -22.16 -4.02
N SER A 53 23.52 -22.59 -2.76
CA SER A 53 22.53 -22.10 -1.80
C SER A 53 22.59 -20.58 -1.58
N GLU A 54 23.79 -20.02 -1.71
CA GLU A 54 24.11 -18.61 -1.58
C GLU A 54 23.48 -17.80 -2.72
N VAL A 55 23.44 -18.35 -3.93
CA VAL A 55 22.81 -17.70 -5.09
C VAL A 55 21.31 -17.71 -4.94
N THR A 56 20.73 -18.87 -4.61
CA THR A 56 19.29 -19.02 -4.39
C THR A 56 18.78 -18.06 -3.32
N THR A 57 19.47 -18.04 -2.17
CA THR A 57 19.12 -17.18 -1.03
C THR A 57 19.39 -15.70 -1.34
N GLY A 58 20.53 -15.39 -1.97
CA GLY A 58 20.91 -14.03 -2.33
C GLY A 58 19.89 -13.36 -3.24
N VAL A 59 19.38 -14.07 -4.24
CA VAL A 59 18.34 -13.53 -5.14
C VAL A 59 17.03 -13.30 -4.39
N LEU A 60 16.62 -14.19 -3.47
CA LEU A 60 15.42 -13.98 -2.65
C LEU A 60 15.54 -12.75 -1.73
N ILE A 61 16.73 -12.50 -1.17
CA ILE A 61 17.01 -11.30 -0.39
C ILE A 61 16.85 -10.05 -1.26
N LEU A 62 17.40 -10.05 -2.49
CA LEU A 62 17.27 -8.94 -3.42
C LEU A 62 15.82 -8.70 -3.82
N VAL A 63 15.07 -9.75 -4.16
CA VAL A 63 13.63 -9.65 -4.47
C VAL A 63 12.86 -9.04 -3.30
N SER A 64 13.16 -9.44 -2.08
CA SER A 64 12.52 -8.89 -0.86
C SER A 64 12.85 -7.41 -0.66
N ALA A 65 14.11 -7.03 -0.85
CA ALA A 65 14.55 -5.64 -0.74
C ALA A 65 13.87 -4.75 -1.80
N PHE A 66 13.86 -5.18 -3.06
CA PHE A 66 13.20 -4.45 -4.15
C PHE A 66 11.69 -4.39 -3.98
N THR A 67 11.05 -5.45 -3.47
CA THR A 67 9.61 -5.44 -3.16
C THR A 67 9.30 -4.40 -2.09
N THR A 68 10.12 -4.33 -1.03
CA THR A 68 9.97 -3.33 0.04
C THR A 68 10.10 -1.90 -0.49
N VAL A 69 11.10 -1.66 -1.35
CA VAL A 69 11.26 -0.36 -2.03
C VAL A 69 10.05 -0.07 -2.94
N GLY A 70 9.59 -1.06 -3.69
CA GLY A 70 8.41 -0.95 -4.54
C GLY A 70 7.16 -0.56 -3.77
N ILE A 71 6.89 -1.20 -2.63
CA ILE A 71 5.77 -0.87 -1.73
C ILE A 71 5.86 0.60 -1.29
N LYS A 72 7.05 1.06 -0.89
CA LYS A 72 7.25 2.46 -0.50
C LYS A 72 6.97 3.43 -1.64
N LEU A 73 7.34 3.07 -2.87
CA LEU A 73 7.13 3.87 -4.07
C LEU A 73 5.70 3.77 -4.64
N THR A 74 4.90 2.82 -4.15
CA THR A 74 3.50 2.59 -4.57
C THR A 74 2.54 2.73 -3.39
N PRO A 75 2.47 3.91 -2.75
CA PRO A 75 1.55 4.12 -1.64
C PRO A 75 0.10 3.92 -2.08
N ASN A 76 -0.72 3.38 -1.17
CA ASN A 76 -2.15 3.30 -1.40
C ASN A 76 -2.75 4.71 -1.54
N GLY A 77 -3.77 4.81 -2.39
CA GLY A 77 -4.66 5.95 -2.45
C GLY A 77 -5.53 6.07 -1.19
N VAL A 78 -6.56 6.92 -1.27
CA VAL A 78 -7.49 7.09 -0.14
C VAL A 78 -8.24 5.77 0.10
N THR A 79 -8.46 5.39 1.34
CA THR A 79 -9.22 4.18 1.68
C THR A 79 -10.51 4.54 2.42
N GLU A 80 -11.52 3.66 2.35
CA GLU A 80 -12.79 3.83 3.06
C GLU A 80 -12.56 4.01 4.56
N LYS A 81 -11.68 3.18 5.14
CA LYS A 81 -11.29 3.27 6.54
C LYS A 81 -10.69 4.62 6.93
N GLN A 82 -9.86 5.21 6.07
CA GLN A 82 -9.29 6.55 6.33
C GLN A 82 -10.35 7.65 6.33
N VAL A 83 -11.36 7.55 5.46
CA VAL A 83 -12.48 8.50 5.43
C VAL A 83 -13.31 8.36 6.70
N GLU A 84 -13.66 7.12 7.08
CA GLU A 84 -14.43 6.82 8.29
C GLU A 84 -13.73 7.29 9.58
N GLU A 85 -12.42 7.02 9.72
CA GLU A 85 -11.64 7.45 10.89
C GLU A 85 -11.58 8.97 11.03
N ILE A 86 -11.50 9.69 9.90
CA ILE A 86 -11.50 11.16 9.90
C ILE A 86 -12.89 11.68 10.22
N GLU A 87 -13.95 11.14 9.61
CA GLU A 87 -15.34 11.53 9.92
C GLU A 87 -15.67 11.29 11.40
N GLU A 88 -15.25 10.16 11.97
CA GLU A 88 -15.43 9.85 13.39
C GLU A 88 -14.62 10.80 14.29
N TYR A 89 -13.36 11.09 13.93
CA TYR A 89 -12.54 12.06 14.64
C TYR A 89 -13.17 13.45 14.67
N VAL A 90 -13.69 13.92 13.54
CA VAL A 90 -14.39 15.20 13.43
C VAL A 90 -15.68 15.19 14.24
N GLY A 91 -16.47 14.11 14.16
CA GLY A 91 -17.69 13.94 14.93
C GLY A 91 -17.46 14.05 16.45
N ARG A 92 -16.41 13.42 16.97
CA ARG A 92 -16.03 13.49 18.39
C ARG A 92 -15.59 14.89 18.83
N HIS A 93 -14.84 15.62 18.00
CA HIS A 93 -14.34 16.95 18.37
C HIS A 93 -15.34 18.07 18.10
N ARG A 94 -16.43 17.77 17.38
CA ARG A 94 -17.59 18.66 17.22
C ARG A 94 -18.48 18.70 18.47
N SER A 95 -18.52 17.64 19.27
CA SER A 95 -19.31 17.61 20.52
C SER A 95 -18.63 18.29 21.70
N ASP A 96 -17.33 18.61 21.58
CA ASP A 96 -16.50 19.15 22.66
C ASP A 96 -16.26 20.67 22.57
N GLY A 97 -16.79 21.34 21.53
CA GLY A 97 -16.69 22.80 21.32
C GLY A 97 -18.03 23.45 21.07
#